data_AF-B6IPV8-F1
#
_entry.id   AF-B6IPV8-F1
#
_cell.length_a   1.000
_cell.length_b   1.000
_cell.length_c   1.000
_cell.angle_alpha   90.00
_cell.angle_beta   90.00
_cell.angle_gamma   90.00
#
_symmetry.space_group_name_H-M   'P 1'
#
loop_
_entity.id
_entity.type
_entity.pdbx_description
1 polymer ?
#
loop_
_entity_poly.entity_id
_entity_poly.type
_entity_poly.pdbx_seq_one_letter_code
_entity_poly.pdbx_strand_id
1 'polypeptide(L)'
;MQTPDPTRTLVADETALLDWLRTAQPGDRFLYHIGHLAADRVRGSAGLTDPQREALCRLADRVLALVTEDALTAAQRRRADGHMAYLAIKTSGRKAGRRFP
;
A
#
# COMPACT_ATOMS: atom_id res chain seq x y z
N MET A 1 -0.84 23.45 18.44
CA MET A 1 0.27 22.78 17.73
C MET A 1 -0.01 21.29 17.80
N GLN A 2 -0.44 20.69 16.69
CA GLN A 2 -0.81 19.28 16.68
C GLN A 2 0.46 18.49 16.35
N THR A 3 1.03 17.86 17.38
CA THR A 3 2.21 17.00 17.25
C THR A 3 1.89 15.89 16.24
N PRO A 4 2.71 15.65 15.20
CA PRO A 4 2.48 14.52 14.32
C PRO A 4 2.47 13.25 15.16
N ASP A 5 1.35 12.54 15.15
CA ASP A 5 1.24 11.22 15.74
C ASP A 5 2.31 10.33 15.08
N PRO A 6 3.31 9.83 15.83
CA PRO A 6 4.46 9.09 15.28
C PRO A 6 4.07 7.78 14.59
N THR A 7 2.78 7.47 14.57
CA THR A 7 2.21 6.21 14.12
C THR A 7 1.57 6.29 12.72
N ARG A 8 1.28 7.50 12.21
CA ARG A 8 0.83 7.70 10.82
C ARG A 8 2.03 7.97 9.92
N THR A 9 2.28 7.08 8.96
CA THR A 9 3.48 7.21 8.13
C THR A 9 3.23 6.66 6.74
N LEU A 10 3.43 7.51 5.74
CA LEU A 10 3.67 7.08 4.38
C LEU A 10 5.07 6.47 4.34
N VAL A 11 5.13 5.14 4.25
CA VAL A 11 6.40 4.40 4.38
C VAL A 11 7.17 4.39 3.06
N ALA A 12 6.47 4.54 1.94
CA ALA A 12 7.04 4.52 0.60
C ALA A 12 6.21 5.36 -0.36
N ASP A 13 6.74 5.62 -1.55
CA ASP A 13 6.03 6.29 -2.64
C ASP A 13 5.76 5.33 -3.82
N GLU A 14 5.16 5.87 -4.88
CA GLU A 14 4.83 5.10 -6.08
C GLU A 14 6.07 4.54 -6.79
N THR A 15 7.18 5.28 -6.82
CA THR A 15 8.43 4.85 -7.43
C THR A 15 8.97 3.61 -6.72
N ALA A 16 9.01 3.65 -5.39
CA ALA A 16 9.47 2.52 -4.58
C ALA A 16 8.60 1.26 -4.78
N LEU A 17 7.27 1.41 -4.94
CA LEU A 17 6.39 0.30 -5.25
C LEU A 17 6.74 -0.35 -6.61
N LEU A 18 6.96 0.47 -7.64
CA LEU A 18 7.28 0.00 -8.99
C LEU A 18 8.66 -0.67 -9.05
N ASP A 19 9.65 -0.13 -8.35
CA ASP A 19 10.98 -0.73 -8.27
C ASP A 19 10.97 -2.06 -7.51
N TRP A 20 10.23 -2.13 -6.40
CA TRP A 20 10.01 -3.37 -5.68
C TRP A 20 9.32 -4.42 -6.57
N LEU A 21 8.28 -4.03 -7.31
CA LEU A 21 7.53 -4.93 -8.21
C LEU A 21 8.37 -5.63 -9.27
N ARG A 22 9.46 -5.00 -9.73
CA ARG A 22 10.38 -5.57 -10.73
C ARG A 22 11.20 -6.73 -10.20
N THR A 23 11.45 -6.75 -8.89
CA THR A 23 12.36 -7.71 -8.25
C THR A 23 11.66 -8.63 -7.25
N ALA A 24 10.43 -8.29 -6.84
CA ALA A 24 9.64 -9.04 -5.86
C ALA A 24 9.22 -10.43 -6.37
N GLN A 25 9.34 -11.41 -5.48
CA GLN A 25 8.86 -12.78 -5.68
C GLN A 25 7.43 -12.94 -5.17
N PRO A 26 6.67 -13.92 -5.70
CA PRO A 26 5.33 -14.22 -5.19
C PRO A 26 5.35 -14.47 -3.67
N GLY A 27 4.46 -13.78 -2.94
CA GLY A 27 4.36 -13.82 -1.48
C GLY A 27 5.15 -12.72 -0.77
N ASP A 28 6.09 -12.05 -1.47
CA ASP A 28 6.79 -10.88 -0.91
C ASP A 28 5.80 -9.77 -0.58
N ARG A 29 6.13 -9.01 0.47
CA ARG A 29 5.25 -7.98 1.03
C ARG A 29 5.91 -6.61 0.96
N PHE A 30 5.13 -5.63 0.54
CA PHE A 30 5.50 -4.22 0.51
C PHE A 30 4.59 -3.44 1.45
N LEU A 31 5.16 -2.85 2.50
CA LEU A 31 4.44 -1.97 3.43
C LEU A 31 4.44 -0.56 2.85
N TYR A 32 3.26 -0.03 2.53
CA TYR A 32 3.16 1.29 1.92
C TYR A 32 2.60 2.37 2.86
N HIS A 33 1.78 2.00 3.85
CA HIS A 33 1.19 2.95 4.78
C HIS A 33 0.95 2.34 6.16
N ILE A 34 1.09 3.15 7.21
CA ILE A 34 0.63 2.85 8.57
C ILE A 34 -0.32 3.97 8.99
N GLY A 35 -1.53 3.62 9.41
CA GLY A 35 -2.55 4.59 9.81
C GLY A 35 -3.96 4.08 9.57
N HIS A 36 -4.85 4.97 9.12
CA HIS A 36 -6.21 4.65 8.68
C HIS A 36 -6.38 5.14 7.25
N LEU A 37 -6.10 4.27 6.27
CA LEU A 37 -5.96 4.65 4.86
C LEU A 37 -7.14 5.47 4.33
N ALA A 38 -8.38 5.08 4.64
CA ALA A 38 -9.56 5.80 4.18
C ALA A 38 -9.63 7.22 4.75
N ALA A 39 -9.35 7.40 6.04
CA ALA A 39 -9.38 8.71 6.71
C ALA A 39 -8.16 9.57 6.32
N ASP A 40 -6.99 8.96 6.20
CA ASP A 40 -5.74 9.65 5.90
C ASP A 40 -5.70 10.20 4.46
N ARG A 41 -6.56 9.70 3.56
CA ARG A 41 -6.73 10.22 2.19
C ARG A 41 -7.66 11.44 2.09
N VAL A 42 -8.46 11.75 3.13
CA VAL A 42 -9.43 12.86 3.10
C VAL A 42 -8.74 14.19 3.40
N ARG A 43 -9.04 15.23 2.63
CA ARG A 43 -8.54 16.60 2.88
C ARG A 43 -8.92 17.07 4.29
N GLY A 44 -8.01 17.74 4.98
CA GLY A 44 -8.23 18.22 6.34
C GLY A 44 -8.11 17.15 7.44
N SER A 45 -7.84 15.88 7.09
CA SER A 45 -7.49 14.87 8.08
C SER A 45 -6.13 15.19 8.72
N ALA A 46 -6.10 15.22 10.05
CA ALA A 46 -4.89 15.51 10.80
C ALA A 46 -3.86 14.38 10.65
N GLY A 47 -2.58 14.76 10.55
CA GLY A 47 -1.45 13.82 10.62
C GLY A 47 -0.71 13.57 9.30
N LEU A 48 -1.23 14.03 8.17
CA LEU A 48 -0.48 14.11 6.90
C LEU A 48 -0.56 15.53 6.34
N THR A 49 0.55 16.02 5.80
CA THR A 49 0.54 17.24 4.98
C THR A 49 -0.17 16.98 3.65
N ASP A 50 -0.63 18.04 2.96
CA ASP A 50 -1.30 17.87 1.67
C ASP A 50 -0.43 17.14 0.62
N PRO A 51 0.88 17.43 0.49
CA PRO A 51 1.75 16.65 -0.40
C PRO A 51 1.85 15.16 -0.03
N GLN A 52 1.95 14.83 1.27
CA GLN A 52 1.99 13.44 1.74
C GLN A 52 0.67 12.72 1.46
N ARG A 53 -0.45 13.42 1.61
CA ARG A 53 -1.79 12.92 1.32
C ARG A 53 -1.97 12.64 -0.16
N GLU A 54 -1.55 13.56 -1.02
CA GLU A 54 -1.59 13.36 -2.47
C GLU A 54 -0.72 12.18 -2.90
N ALA A 55 0.47 12.04 -2.32
CA ALA A 55 1.34 10.88 -2.55
C ALA A 55 0.68 9.57 -2.09
N LEU A 56 0.04 9.56 -0.91
CA LEU A 56 -0.71 8.41 -0.40
C LEU A 56 -1.89 8.05 -1.32
N CYS A 57 -2.62 9.04 -1.83
CA CYS A 57 -3.70 8.81 -2.79
C CYS A 57 -3.18 8.14 -4.06
N ARG A 58 -2.14 8.70 -4.69
CA ARG A 58 -1.54 8.13 -5.90
C ARG A 58 -1.06 6.70 -5.67
N LEU A 59 -0.34 6.46 -4.59
CA LEU A 59 0.18 5.13 -4.25
C LEU A 59 -0.94 4.13 -3.98
N ALA A 60 -1.95 4.49 -3.20
CA ALA A 60 -3.08 3.62 -2.89
C ALA A 60 -3.90 3.29 -4.14
N ASP A 61 -4.11 4.27 -5.03
CA ASP A 61 -4.81 4.05 -6.30
C ASP A 61 -4.00 3.15 -7.24
N ARG A 62 -2.67 3.31 -7.26
CA ARG A 62 -1.78 2.42 -8.02
C ARG A 62 -1.80 0.99 -7.49
N VAL A 63 -1.79 0.79 -6.17
CA VAL A 63 -1.94 -0.54 -5.55
C VAL A 63 -3.27 -1.16 -5.95
N LEU A 64 -4.37 -0.41 -5.89
CA LEU A 64 -5.70 -0.91 -6.26
C LEU A 64 -5.78 -1.31 -7.74
N ALA A 65 -5.20 -0.52 -8.65
CA ALA A 65 -5.11 -0.87 -10.06
C ALA A 65 -4.36 -2.20 -10.26
N LEU A 66 -3.22 -2.37 -9.62
CA LEU A 66 -2.42 -3.60 -9.71
C LEU A 66 -3.09 -4.82 -9.06
N VAL A 67 -3.93 -4.62 -8.04
CA VAL A 67 -4.80 -5.67 -7.50
C VAL A 67 -5.85 -6.08 -8.52
N THR A 68 -6.42 -5.11 -9.25
CA THR A 68 -7.42 -5.36 -10.31
C THR A 68 -6.81 -6.12 -11.49
N GLU A 69 -5.51 -5.95 -11.75
CA GLU A 69 -4.73 -6.68 -12.76
C GLU A 69 -4.21 -8.05 -12.27
N ASP A 70 -4.62 -8.52 -11.09
CA ASP A 70 -4.11 -9.74 -10.43
C ASP A 70 -2.59 -9.74 -10.19
N ALA A 71 -1.91 -8.59 -10.29
CA ALA A 71 -0.46 -8.48 -10.07
C ALA A 71 -0.10 -8.44 -8.58
N LEU A 72 -1.04 -7.97 -7.75
CA LEU A 72 -0.90 -7.82 -6.31
C LEU A 72 -2.17 -8.30 -5.57
N THR A 73 -2.02 -8.60 -4.29
CA THR A 73 -3.14 -8.68 -3.35
C THR A 73 -2.93 -7.62 -2.27
N ALA A 74 -3.95 -6.80 -2.00
CA ALA A 74 -3.90 -5.85 -0.90
C ALA A 74 -4.32 -6.52 0.42
N ALA A 75 -3.60 -6.23 1.49
CA ALA A 75 -3.90 -6.71 2.83
C ALA A 75 -3.77 -5.59 3.86
N GLN A 76 -4.51 -5.72 4.96
CA GLN A 76 -4.39 -4.87 6.13
C GLN A 76 -4.07 -5.72 7.36
N ARG A 77 -3.18 -5.21 8.22
CA ARG A 77 -2.82 -5.85 9.49
C ARG A 77 -2.97 -4.83 10.61
N ARG A 78 -3.86 -5.13 11.57
CA ARG A 78 -3.98 -4.35 12.81
C ARG A 78 -2.70 -4.43 13.63
N ARG A 79 -2.21 -3.28 14.10
CA ARG A 79 -1.10 -3.16 15.04
C ARG A 79 -1.64 -2.98 16.47
N ALA A 80 -0.77 -3.21 17.45
CA ALA A 80 -1.13 -3.10 18.88
C ALA A 80 -1.54 -1.68 19.29
N ASP A 81 -0.98 -0.67 18.61
CA ASP A 81 -1.29 0.76 18.78
C ASP A 81 -2.66 1.17 18.20
N GLY A 82 -3.41 0.25 17.58
CA GLY A 82 -4.71 0.51 16.99
C GLY A 82 -4.69 0.96 15.53
N HIS A 83 -3.52 1.25 14.97
CA HIS A 83 -3.36 1.60 13.57
C HIS A 83 -3.33 0.35 12.68
N MET A 84 -3.53 0.56 11.39
CA MET A 84 -3.48 -0.50 10.38
C MET A 84 -2.21 -0.35 9.54
N ALA A 85 -1.45 -1.43 9.41
CA ALA A 85 -0.40 -1.55 8.43
C ALA A 85 -1.00 -2.05 7.11
N TYR A 86 -0.86 -1.27 6.06
CA TYR A 86 -1.37 -1.59 4.73
C TYR A 86 -0.25 -2.16 3.85
N LEU A 87 -0.50 -3.34 3.33
CA LEU A 87 0.49 -4.18 2.64
C LEU A 87 -0.01 -4.45 1.22
N ALA A 88 0.92 -4.41 0.26
CA ALA A 88 0.76 -5.08 -1.02
C ALA A 88 1.55 -6.38 -1.01
N ILE A 89 0.96 -7.46 -1.52
CA ILE A 89 1.57 -8.79 -1.56
C ILE A 89 1.69 -9.21 -3.02
N LYS A 90 2.89 -9.57 -3.47
CA LYS A 90 3.13 -10.01 -4.84
C LYS A 90 2.39 -11.31 -5.11
N THR A 91 1.62 -11.38 -6.18
CA THR A 91 0.95 -12.61 -6.59
C THR A 91 1.90 -13.48 -7.41
N SER A 92 1.54 -14.75 -7.60
CA SER A 92 2.28 -15.66 -8.49
C SER A 92 2.13 -15.34 -9.98
N GLY A 93 1.37 -14.30 -10.33
CA GLY A 93 0.80 -14.14 -11.67
C GLY A 93 -0.13 -15.30 -12.02
N ARG A 94 -0.99 -15.09 -13.01
CA ARG A 94 -1.70 -16.21 -13.63
C ARG A 94 -0.65 -17.00 -14.41
N LYS A 95 -0.34 -18.25 -14.02
CA LYS A 95 0.50 -19.12 -14.84
C LYS A 95 -0.18 -19.25 -16.22
N ALA A 96 0.42 -18.66 -17.25
CA ALA A 96 0.14 -19.06 -18.62
C ALA A 96 0.54 -20.54 -18.73
N GLY A 97 -0.46 -21.43 -18.80
CA GLY A 97 -0.23 -22.87 -18.93
C GLY A 97 -0.49 -23.65 -17.64
N ARG A 98 -1.76 -23.98 -17.42
CA ARG A 98 -2.10 -25.34 -17.02
C ARG A 98 -3.02 -25.92 -18.09
N ARG A 99 -2.41 -26.32 -19.21
CA ARG A 99 -3.07 -27.22 -20.18
C ARG A 99 -3.01 -28.60 -19.53
N PHE A 100 -4.11 -29.01 -18.92
CA PHE A 100 -4.26 -30.40 -18.49
C PHE A 100 -4.34 -31.28 -19.75
N PRO A 101 -3.68 -32.45 -19.77
CA PRO A 101 -3.86 -33.43 -20.83
C PRO A 101 -5.29 -33.97 -20.86
#